data_AF-A0A7C0ZH61-F1
#
_entry.id   AF-A0A7C0ZH61-F1
#
_cell.length_a   1.000
_cell.length_b   1.000
_cell.length_c   1.000
_cell.angle_alpha   90.00
_cell.angle_beta   90.00
_cell.angle_gamma   90.00
#
_symmetry.space_group_name_H-M   'P 1'
#
loop_
_entity.id
_entity.type
_entity.pdbx_description
1 polymer ?
#
loop_
_entity_poly.entity_id
_entity_poly.type
_entity_poly.pdbx_seq_one_letter_code
_entity_poly.pdbx_strand_id
1 'polypeptide(L)'
;MLIILMLSTVYNGRYWVFFTDKGNQKGNISTQIERVAGLYPSITIERRMKAMGKPANRGDLPVYPPYIDSLKKLGFKPRYVSRWLNGVSGLLPEDMVNRIKKLPFVREVKRVATIGGGFPHIPKPLSYGKQETNIKLMSIDKLHNLGYSGKGVRIGVFDTGFEYGEGAHEALDMIHVIAKADFVFPDTIVHDGDTIIVPDTIVSYEQGEDYREGTYPNCYAPFCCQTDHGTMVLSILAGYAAGSFIGVAFGADYILAKTEQVYDREGHHVELKVEEDNWIRAMEWAESLGVDVVSSSVGYRDFQDTTGYSYADMDGRTALITIAAESAYARGVIVVNAMGNVSGDVPETSIVAPADG
;
A
#
# COMPACT_ATOMS: atom_id res chain seq x y z
N MET A 1 -45.01 -27.26 14.15
CA MET A 1 -43.71 -26.58 14.31
C MET A 1 -43.31 -26.02 12.96
N LEU A 2 -43.56 -24.73 12.72
CA LEU A 2 -43.20 -24.04 11.48
C LEU A 2 -41.67 -23.93 11.44
N ILE A 3 -41.01 -24.70 10.60
CA ILE A 3 -39.57 -24.52 10.36
C ILE A 3 -39.43 -23.37 9.36
N ILE A 4 -39.16 -22.18 9.91
CA ILE A 4 -38.73 -21.01 9.13
C ILE A 4 -37.31 -21.31 8.67
N LEU A 5 -37.17 -21.80 7.43
CA LEU A 5 -35.87 -21.87 6.75
C LEU A 5 -35.44 -20.43 6.45
N MET A 6 -34.58 -19.86 7.30
CA MET A 6 -33.81 -18.66 6.96
C MET A 6 -32.86 -19.02 5.82
N LEU A 7 -33.28 -18.79 4.57
CA LEU A 7 -32.40 -18.80 3.41
C LEU A 7 -31.37 -17.68 3.60
N SER A 8 -30.18 -18.04 4.05
CA SER A 8 -29.02 -17.14 3.99
C SER A 8 -28.79 -16.78 2.52
N THR A 9 -29.04 -15.53 2.16
CA THR A 9 -28.79 -15.03 0.81
C THR A 9 -27.28 -15.03 0.59
N VAL A 10 -26.78 -15.94 -0.24
CA VAL A 10 -25.36 -16.06 -0.56
C VAL A 10 -24.99 -14.89 -1.50
N TYR A 11 -24.17 -13.96 -1.01
CA TYR A 11 -23.64 -12.85 -1.80
C TYR A 11 -22.38 -13.30 -2.54
N ASN A 12 -22.48 -13.74 -3.80
CA ASN A 12 -21.34 -14.34 -4.51
C ASN A 12 -20.75 -13.52 -5.67
N GLY A 13 -21.32 -12.37 -6.06
CA GLY A 13 -20.78 -11.59 -7.18
C GLY A 13 -20.47 -10.13 -6.87
N ARG A 14 -19.30 -9.67 -7.35
CA ARG A 14 -18.93 -8.25 -7.44
C ARG A 14 -19.40 -7.72 -8.80
N TYR A 15 -20.11 -6.62 -8.82
CA TYR A 15 -20.66 -6.06 -10.06
C TYR A 15 -20.47 -4.55 -10.12
N TRP A 16 -20.28 -4.05 -11.33
CA TRP A 16 -20.58 -2.69 -11.72
C TRP A 16 -22.02 -2.61 -12.22
N VAL A 17 -22.77 -1.64 -11.70
CA VAL A 17 -24.09 -1.24 -12.22
C VAL A 17 -23.95 0.15 -12.81
N PHE A 18 -24.14 0.27 -14.12
CA PHE A 18 -24.08 1.54 -14.86
C PHE A 18 -25.49 2.06 -15.09
N PHE A 19 -25.66 3.38 -14.96
CA PHE A 19 -26.96 4.03 -15.08
C PHE A 19 -27.14 4.70 -16.45
N THR A 20 -28.40 4.78 -16.90
CA THR A 20 -28.78 5.38 -18.19
C THR A 20 -28.50 6.89 -18.24
N ASP A 21 -28.64 7.57 -17.10
CA ASP A 21 -28.53 9.01 -16.97
C ASP A 21 -28.19 9.43 -15.53
N LYS A 22 -28.17 10.74 -15.26
CA LYS A 22 -27.81 11.35 -13.97
C LYS A 22 -29.02 11.59 -13.05
N GLY A 23 -30.18 11.03 -13.39
CA GLY A 23 -31.46 11.17 -12.70
C GLY A 23 -32.05 12.58 -12.75
N ASN A 24 -33.18 12.74 -12.05
CA ASN A 24 -33.83 14.05 -11.88
C ASN A 24 -33.18 14.81 -10.71
N GLN A 25 -31.97 15.30 -10.94
CA GLN A 25 -31.24 16.14 -9.98
C GLN A 25 -31.98 17.46 -9.80
N LYS A 26 -32.12 17.95 -8.56
CA LYS A 26 -32.77 19.24 -8.32
C LYS A 26 -31.93 20.37 -8.92
N GLY A 27 -32.54 21.19 -9.77
CA GLY A 27 -31.92 22.39 -10.36
C GLY A 27 -31.48 22.22 -11.82
N ASN A 28 -31.03 23.31 -12.44
CA ASN A 28 -30.56 23.30 -13.82
C ASN A 28 -29.23 22.53 -13.94
N ILE A 29 -29.04 21.76 -15.01
CA ILE A 29 -27.83 20.96 -15.23
C ILE A 29 -26.60 21.82 -15.55
N SER A 30 -26.77 22.95 -16.24
CA SER A 30 -25.66 23.85 -16.57
C SER A 30 -25.09 24.48 -15.30
N THR A 31 -25.96 24.97 -14.41
CA THR A 31 -25.54 25.59 -13.15
C THR A 31 -24.88 24.58 -12.20
N GLN A 32 -25.28 23.30 -12.26
CA GLN A 32 -24.60 22.24 -11.52
C GLN A 32 -23.19 21.95 -12.08
N ILE A 33 -23.03 21.93 -13.41
CA ILE A 33 -21.72 21.75 -14.04
C ILE A 33 -20.79 22.91 -13.70
N GLU A 34 -21.29 24.15 -13.74
CA GLU A 34 -20.54 25.35 -13.33
C GLU A 34 -20.13 25.28 -11.86
N ARG A 35 -21.06 24.87 -10.97
CA ARG A 35 -20.73 24.67 -9.56
C ARG A 35 -19.63 23.63 -9.37
N VAL A 36 -19.70 22.50 -10.07
CA VAL A 36 -18.65 21.47 -10.01
C VAL A 36 -17.33 21.97 -10.59
N ALA A 37 -17.38 22.77 -11.65
CA ALA A 37 -16.19 23.41 -12.22
C ALA A 37 -15.49 24.32 -11.20
N GLY A 38 -16.25 25.09 -10.43
CA GLY A 38 -15.73 25.97 -9.38
C GLY A 38 -15.11 25.25 -8.18
N LEU A 39 -15.25 23.92 -8.08
CA LEU A 39 -14.58 23.11 -7.05
C LEU A 39 -13.20 22.61 -7.49
N TYR A 40 -12.82 22.78 -8.77
CA TYR A 40 -11.54 22.32 -9.27
C TYR A 40 -10.43 23.37 -9.05
N PRO A 41 -9.21 22.95 -8.67
CA PRO A 41 -8.05 23.83 -8.66
C PRO A 41 -7.80 24.45 -10.06
N SER A 42 -7.22 25.65 -10.09
CA SER A 42 -6.90 26.41 -11.32
C SER A 42 -6.12 25.57 -12.34
N ILE A 43 -5.12 24.82 -11.89
CA ILE A 43 -4.33 23.93 -12.76
C ILE A 43 -5.16 22.83 -13.43
N THR A 44 -6.20 22.32 -12.74
CA THR A 44 -7.12 21.34 -13.32
C THR A 44 -8.03 21.99 -14.35
N ILE A 45 -8.50 23.21 -14.08
CA ILE A 45 -9.31 24.00 -15.02
C ILE A 45 -8.51 24.27 -16.30
N GLU A 46 -7.27 24.76 -16.18
CA GLU A 46 -6.41 25.06 -17.34
C GLU A 46 -6.17 23.83 -18.22
N ARG A 47 -5.80 22.70 -17.62
CA ARG A 47 -5.62 21.43 -18.37
C ARG A 47 -6.90 21.03 -19.09
N ARG A 48 -8.06 21.13 -18.42
CA ARG A 48 -9.35 20.73 -18.98
C ARG A 48 -9.85 21.69 -20.07
N MET A 49 -9.55 22.98 -19.93
CA MET A 49 -9.80 23.97 -20.98
C MET A 49 -8.98 23.66 -22.23
N LYS A 50 -7.69 23.28 -22.08
CA LYS A 50 -6.83 22.86 -23.20
C LYS A 50 -7.33 21.57 -23.87
N ALA A 51 -7.75 20.57 -23.09
CA ALA A 51 -8.11 19.25 -23.61
C ALA A 51 -9.57 19.14 -24.11
N MET A 52 -10.52 19.84 -23.47
CA MET A 52 -11.96 19.66 -23.71
C MET A 52 -12.69 20.97 -24.08
N GLY A 53 -12.02 22.12 -24.01
CA GLY A 53 -12.65 23.43 -24.22
C GLY A 53 -13.62 23.87 -23.12
N LYS A 54 -13.68 23.14 -21.99
CA LYS A 54 -14.57 23.43 -20.85
C LYS A 54 -14.00 22.89 -19.53
N PRO A 55 -14.29 23.51 -18.38
CA PRO A 55 -13.70 23.15 -17.09
C PRO A 55 -14.34 21.89 -16.46
N ALA A 56 -15.60 21.62 -16.80
CA ALA A 56 -16.32 20.44 -16.37
C ALA A 56 -17.36 20.05 -17.44
N ASN A 57 -17.83 18.82 -17.37
CA ASN A 57 -18.93 18.36 -18.21
C ASN A 57 -19.93 17.53 -17.40
N ARG A 58 -20.95 17.00 -18.08
CA ARG A 58 -22.01 16.21 -17.45
C ARG A 58 -21.50 14.97 -16.69
N GLY A 59 -20.37 14.39 -17.10
CA GLY A 59 -19.73 13.25 -16.45
C GLY A 59 -19.18 13.57 -15.06
N ASP A 60 -18.88 14.83 -14.78
CA ASP A 60 -18.37 15.27 -13.48
C ASP A 60 -19.48 15.40 -12.41
N LEU A 61 -20.75 15.40 -12.82
CA LEU A 61 -21.88 15.45 -11.90
C LEU A 61 -21.98 14.19 -11.03
N PRO A 62 -22.48 14.29 -9.79
CA PRO A 62 -22.69 13.13 -8.92
C PRO A 62 -23.67 12.13 -9.54
N VAL A 63 -23.51 10.85 -9.19
CA VAL A 63 -24.51 9.82 -9.50
C VAL A 63 -25.78 10.10 -8.70
N TYR A 64 -26.95 9.86 -9.29
CA TYR A 64 -28.24 10.13 -8.64
C TYR A 64 -28.46 9.23 -7.41
N PRO A 65 -28.52 9.78 -6.19
CA PRO A 65 -28.61 8.95 -4.98
C PRO A 65 -29.80 7.98 -4.94
N PRO A 66 -31.02 8.36 -5.42
CA PRO A 66 -32.16 7.42 -5.44
C PRO A 66 -31.95 6.15 -6.28
N TYR A 67 -31.07 6.17 -7.29
CA TYR A 67 -30.71 4.95 -8.01
C TYR A 67 -29.95 3.99 -7.11
N ILE A 68 -28.95 4.48 -6.39
CA ILE A 68 -28.16 3.69 -5.44
C ILE A 68 -29.06 3.15 -4.32
N ASP A 69 -29.98 3.96 -3.79
CA ASP A 69 -30.90 3.54 -2.73
C ASP A 69 -31.89 2.47 -3.20
N SER A 70 -32.33 2.54 -4.46
CA SER A 70 -33.15 1.50 -5.07
C SER A 70 -32.38 0.18 -5.20
N LEU A 71 -31.09 0.22 -5.53
CA LEU A 71 -30.24 -0.98 -5.53
C LEU A 71 -30.06 -1.55 -4.11
N LYS A 72 -29.84 -0.69 -3.09
CA LYS A 72 -29.71 -1.12 -1.68
C LYS A 72 -30.93 -1.90 -1.19
N LYS A 73 -32.14 -1.45 -1.55
CA LYS A 73 -33.41 -2.14 -1.22
C LYS A 73 -33.51 -3.55 -1.84
N LEU A 74 -32.78 -3.78 -2.92
CA LEU A 74 -32.66 -5.08 -3.60
C LEU A 74 -31.45 -5.88 -3.09
N GLY A 75 -30.86 -5.49 -1.97
CA GLY A 75 -29.71 -6.18 -1.37
C GLY A 75 -28.36 -5.79 -1.96
N PHE A 76 -28.27 -4.81 -2.87
CA PHE A 76 -26.97 -4.37 -3.36
C PHE A 76 -26.18 -3.63 -2.27
N LYS A 77 -24.94 -4.04 -2.01
CA LYS A 77 -24.05 -3.37 -1.05
C LYS A 77 -23.02 -2.52 -1.82
N PRO A 78 -23.20 -1.19 -1.90
CA PRO A 78 -22.28 -0.34 -2.66
C PRO A 78 -20.89 -0.28 -2.02
N ARG A 79 -19.85 -0.28 -2.86
CA ARG A 79 -18.43 -0.13 -2.48
C ARG A 79 -17.83 1.15 -3.03
N TYR A 80 -18.03 1.43 -4.31
CA TYR A 80 -17.47 2.63 -4.95
C TYR A 80 -18.43 3.24 -5.97
N VAL A 81 -18.57 4.57 -5.95
CA VAL A 81 -19.45 5.33 -6.85
C VAL A 81 -18.59 6.16 -7.80
N SER A 82 -18.68 5.89 -9.11
CA SER A 82 -17.95 6.63 -10.13
C SER A 82 -18.86 7.65 -10.80
N ARG A 83 -18.50 8.94 -10.67
CA ARG A 83 -19.16 10.04 -11.37
C ARG A 83 -18.99 9.89 -12.89
N TRP A 84 -17.76 9.65 -13.33
CA TRP A 84 -17.40 9.61 -14.74
C TRP A 84 -18.03 8.42 -15.48
N LEU A 85 -18.05 7.24 -14.85
CA LEU A 85 -18.69 6.06 -15.44
C LEU A 85 -20.21 6.05 -15.27
N ASN A 86 -20.75 7.00 -14.51
CA ASN A 86 -22.15 7.06 -14.10
C ASN A 86 -22.65 5.72 -13.55
N GLY A 87 -21.95 5.19 -12.55
CA GLY A 87 -22.22 3.85 -12.04
C GLY A 87 -21.69 3.63 -10.63
N VAL A 88 -22.07 2.48 -10.07
CA VAL A 88 -21.68 2.04 -8.74
C VAL A 88 -21.18 0.59 -8.79
N SER A 89 -20.05 0.32 -8.13
CA SER A 89 -19.56 -1.03 -7.90
C SER A 89 -19.97 -1.52 -6.52
N GLY A 90 -20.19 -2.82 -6.36
CA GLY A 90 -20.63 -3.38 -5.09
C GLY A 90 -20.88 -4.88 -5.13
N LEU A 91 -21.33 -5.41 -3.99
CA LEU A 91 -21.74 -6.81 -3.85
C LEU A 91 -23.22 -6.95 -4.19
N LEU A 92 -23.55 -8.00 -4.93
CA LEU A 92 -24.91 -8.32 -5.32
C LEU A 92 -25.18 -9.82 -5.18
N PRO A 93 -26.32 -10.24 -4.60
CA PRO A 93 -26.77 -11.63 -4.69
C PRO A 93 -26.96 -12.03 -6.16
N GLU A 94 -26.47 -13.20 -6.57
CA GLU A 94 -26.46 -13.60 -7.99
C GLU A 94 -27.88 -13.73 -8.57
N ASP A 95 -28.84 -14.16 -7.76
CA ASP A 95 -30.27 -14.24 -8.08
C ASP A 95 -30.90 -12.85 -8.34
N MET A 96 -30.29 -11.78 -7.81
CA MET A 96 -30.76 -10.40 -7.95
C MET A 96 -30.21 -9.69 -9.20
N VAL A 97 -29.21 -10.26 -9.88
CA VAL A 97 -28.59 -9.68 -11.09
C VAL A 97 -29.63 -9.45 -12.18
N ASN A 98 -30.45 -10.46 -12.47
CA ASN A 98 -31.48 -10.36 -13.51
C ASN A 98 -32.60 -9.38 -13.14
N ARG A 99 -32.84 -9.15 -11.83
CA ARG A 99 -33.81 -8.15 -11.36
C ARG A 99 -33.28 -6.73 -11.53
N ILE A 100 -32.00 -6.49 -11.21
CA ILE A 100 -31.37 -5.18 -11.37
C ILE A 100 -31.21 -4.81 -12.84
N LYS A 101 -30.85 -5.77 -13.71
CA LYS A 101 -30.76 -5.54 -15.17
C LYS A 101 -32.08 -5.06 -15.79
N LYS A 102 -33.22 -5.33 -15.16
CA LYS A 102 -34.56 -4.92 -15.62
C LYS A 102 -35.00 -3.55 -15.09
N LEU A 103 -34.23 -2.91 -14.22
CA LEU A 103 -34.58 -1.59 -13.71
C LEU A 103 -34.44 -0.55 -14.82
N PRO A 104 -35.41 0.37 -14.97
CA PRO A 104 -35.46 1.29 -16.11
C PRO A 104 -34.29 2.29 -16.16
N PHE A 105 -33.65 2.54 -15.01
CA PHE A 105 -32.50 3.42 -14.90
C PHE A 105 -31.15 2.69 -14.99
N VAL A 106 -31.13 1.36 -15.14
CA VAL A 106 -29.92 0.57 -15.27
C VAL A 106 -29.63 0.35 -16.75
N ARG A 107 -28.50 0.88 -17.22
CA ARG A 107 -28.00 0.70 -18.58
C ARG A 107 -27.37 -0.67 -18.75
N GLU A 108 -26.55 -1.07 -17.79
CA GLU A 108 -25.74 -2.28 -17.88
C GLU A 108 -25.32 -2.76 -16.49
N VAL A 109 -25.23 -4.08 -16.33
CA VAL A 109 -24.60 -4.70 -15.16
C VAL A 109 -23.43 -5.55 -15.65
N LYS A 110 -22.20 -5.13 -15.34
CA LYS A 110 -20.98 -5.90 -15.64
C LYS A 110 -20.52 -6.63 -14.39
N ARG A 111 -20.25 -7.93 -14.49
CA ARG A 111 -19.53 -8.65 -13.45
C ARG A 111 -18.13 -8.07 -13.37
N VAL A 112 -17.72 -7.64 -12.19
CA VAL A 112 -16.32 -7.35 -11.92
C VAL A 112 -15.66 -8.71 -11.91
N ALA A 113 -14.72 -8.95 -12.84
CA ALA A 113 -13.83 -10.08 -12.70
C ALA A 113 -13.22 -9.97 -11.31
N THR A 114 -13.56 -10.91 -10.44
CA THR A 114 -12.65 -11.24 -9.37
C THR A 114 -11.38 -11.66 -10.08
N ILE A 115 -10.33 -10.83 -10.04
CA ILE A 115 -9.00 -11.41 -9.86
C ILE A 115 -9.20 -12.35 -8.68
N GLY A 116 -9.11 -13.64 -8.99
CA GLY A 116 -9.38 -14.71 -8.06
C GLY A 116 -8.27 -14.81 -7.03
N GLY A 117 -7.96 -13.71 -6.34
CA GLY A 117 -7.41 -13.76 -4.99
C GLY A 117 -8.54 -14.15 -4.03
N GLY A 118 -9.17 -15.30 -4.26
CA GLY A 118 -9.42 -16.13 -3.09
C GLY A 118 -8.02 -16.42 -2.55
N PHE A 119 -7.80 -16.30 -1.24
CA PHE A 119 -6.82 -17.22 -0.67
C PHE A 119 -7.23 -18.59 -1.23
N PRO A 120 -6.34 -19.30 -1.95
CA PRO A 120 -6.56 -20.67 -2.36
C PRO A 120 -7.29 -21.38 -1.24
N HIS A 121 -8.19 -22.30 -1.59
CA HIS A 121 -8.58 -23.31 -0.62
C HIS A 121 -7.28 -23.82 -0.01
N ILE A 122 -6.99 -23.42 1.23
CA ILE A 122 -5.75 -23.73 1.89
C ILE A 122 -5.83 -25.23 2.08
N PRO A 123 -5.07 -26.04 1.31
CA PRO A 123 -5.03 -27.45 1.58
C PRO A 123 -4.47 -27.52 2.99
N LYS A 124 -5.28 -27.98 3.94
CA LYS A 124 -4.76 -28.34 5.25
C LYS A 124 -4.21 -29.76 5.10
N PRO A 125 -2.94 -30.02 5.49
CA PRO A 125 -1.99 -29.08 6.10
C PRO A 125 -1.34 -28.12 5.10
N LEU A 126 -1.13 -26.87 5.51
CA LEU A 126 -0.35 -25.88 4.77
C LEU A 126 1.06 -26.43 4.50
N SER A 127 1.58 -26.20 3.30
CA SER A 127 2.98 -26.48 2.97
C SER A 127 3.72 -25.17 2.73
N TYR A 128 4.86 -25.04 3.39
CA TYR A 128 5.68 -23.82 3.43
C TYR A 128 6.91 -23.92 2.53
N GLY A 129 7.04 -25.03 1.77
CA GLY A 129 8.15 -25.36 0.89
C GLY A 129 9.51 -25.07 1.52
N LYS A 130 10.29 -24.14 0.93
CA LYS A 130 11.65 -23.84 1.40
C LYS A 130 11.71 -23.23 2.80
N GLN A 131 10.63 -22.65 3.32
CA GLN A 131 10.59 -22.03 4.66
C GLN A 131 10.07 -22.96 5.76
N GLU A 132 9.71 -24.21 5.44
CA GLU A 132 9.09 -25.17 6.37
C GLU A 132 9.82 -25.28 7.71
N THR A 133 11.14 -25.39 7.69
CA THR A 133 11.97 -25.49 8.90
C THR A 133 11.83 -24.23 9.78
N ASN A 134 11.90 -23.05 9.18
CA ASN A 134 11.85 -21.77 9.92
C ASN A 134 10.46 -21.53 10.51
N ILE A 135 9.41 -21.76 9.73
CA ILE A 135 8.01 -21.62 10.16
C ILE A 135 7.72 -22.56 11.34
N LYS A 136 8.16 -23.82 11.27
CA LYS A 136 7.96 -24.80 12.35
C LYS A 136 8.79 -24.49 13.58
N LEU A 137 10.03 -24.01 13.41
CA LEU A 137 10.90 -23.61 14.51
C LEU A 137 10.23 -22.52 15.38
N MET A 138 9.58 -21.55 14.73
CA MET A 138 8.84 -20.47 15.40
C MET A 138 7.40 -20.85 15.78
N SER A 139 6.96 -22.10 15.52
CA SER A 139 5.58 -22.56 15.74
C SER A 139 4.50 -21.75 15.00
N ILE A 140 4.86 -21.08 13.90
CA ILE A 140 3.95 -20.27 13.08
C ILE A 140 2.92 -21.16 12.37
N ASP A 141 3.30 -22.40 12.07
CA ASP A 141 2.42 -23.42 11.50
C ASP A 141 1.19 -23.69 12.39
N LYS A 142 1.38 -23.68 13.71
CA LYS A 142 0.30 -23.84 14.68
C LYS A 142 -0.63 -22.62 14.66
N LEU A 143 -0.09 -21.41 14.56
CA LEU A 143 -0.87 -20.17 14.46
C LEU A 143 -1.70 -20.15 13.18
N HIS A 144 -1.11 -20.52 12.04
CA HIS A 144 -1.82 -20.62 10.77
C HIS A 144 -2.93 -21.68 10.81
N ASN A 145 -2.69 -22.82 11.48
CA ASN A 145 -3.70 -23.86 11.66
C ASN A 145 -4.92 -23.39 12.47
N LEU A 146 -4.70 -22.48 13.43
CA LEU A 146 -5.74 -21.79 14.21
C LEU A 146 -6.42 -20.66 13.40
N GLY A 147 -5.92 -20.32 12.21
CA GLY A 147 -6.47 -19.29 11.34
C GLY A 147 -5.86 -17.90 11.52
N TYR A 148 -4.77 -17.77 12.29
CA TYR A 148 -4.02 -16.52 12.39
C TYR A 148 -3.10 -16.39 11.18
N SER A 149 -3.32 -15.36 10.37
CA SER A 149 -2.52 -15.06 9.17
C SER A 149 -2.01 -13.62 9.14
N GLY A 150 -2.11 -12.89 10.25
CA GLY A 150 -1.91 -11.43 10.29
C GLY A 150 -3.10 -10.60 9.84
N LYS A 151 -4.24 -11.22 9.50
CA LYS A 151 -5.44 -10.49 9.07
C LYS A 151 -5.92 -9.48 10.11
N GLY A 152 -6.07 -8.23 9.68
CA GLY A 152 -6.50 -7.11 10.53
C GLY A 152 -5.35 -6.41 11.24
N VAL A 153 -4.10 -6.80 10.99
CA VAL A 153 -2.88 -6.12 11.41
C VAL A 153 -2.31 -5.35 10.24
N ARG A 154 -1.83 -4.13 10.50
CA ARG A 154 -1.09 -3.30 9.55
C ARG A 154 0.40 -3.35 9.86
N ILE A 155 1.18 -3.80 8.88
CA ILE A 155 2.62 -3.99 9.02
C ILE A 155 3.35 -2.99 8.11
N GLY A 156 4.14 -2.12 8.72
CA GLY A 156 5.12 -1.27 8.04
C GLY A 156 6.40 -2.06 7.74
N VAL A 157 6.90 -1.96 6.51
CA VAL A 157 8.21 -2.52 6.12
C VAL A 157 9.07 -1.40 5.59
N PHE A 158 10.16 -1.08 6.30
CA PHE A 158 11.07 0.02 5.98
C PHE A 158 12.39 -0.57 5.48
N ASP A 159 12.74 -0.31 4.22
CA ASP A 159 13.85 -1.01 3.56
C ASP A 159 14.30 -0.29 2.25
N THR A 160 15.07 -0.97 1.39
CA THR A 160 15.69 -0.44 0.17
C THR A 160 14.72 -0.23 -1.01
N GLY A 161 13.49 -0.77 -0.92
CA GLY A 161 12.49 -0.78 -2.00
C GLY A 161 11.84 -2.16 -2.16
N PHE A 162 10.79 -2.25 -2.98
CA PHE A 162 9.95 -3.45 -3.02
C PHE A 162 9.39 -3.77 -4.41
N GLU A 163 9.69 -4.95 -4.93
CA GLU A 163 9.04 -5.54 -6.09
C GLU A 163 7.86 -6.42 -5.67
N TYR A 164 6.64 -5.99 -6.02
CA TYR A 164 5.41 -6.71 -5.68
C TYR A 164 4.28 -6.35 -6.65
N GLY A 165 3.20 -7.14 -6.63
CA GLY A 165 2.05 -6.96 -7.51
C GLY A 165 2.20 -7.68 -8.85
N GLU A 166 1.29 -7.35 -9.78
CA GLU A 166 1.13 -8.06 -11.05
C GLU A 166 2.43 -8.12 -11.84
N GLY A 167 2.95 -9.34 -12.02
CA GLY A 167 4.16 -9.60 -12.82
C GLY A 167 5.49 -9.56 -12.06
N ALA A 168 5.51 -9.24 -10.75
CA ALA A 168 6.74 -9.24 -9.95
C ALA A 168 7.25 -10.66 -9.63
N HIS A 169 6.68 -11.30 -8.61
CA HIS A 169 6.98 -12.68 -8.23
C HIS A 169 5.69 -13.35 -7.76
N GLU A 170 5.49 -14.64 -8.06
CA GLU A 170 4.23 -15.36 -7.75
C GLU A 170 3.82 -15.27 -6.26
N ALA A 171 4.81 -15.21 -5.36
CA ALA A 171 4.59 -15.07 -3.94
C ALA A 171 4.20 -13.64 -3.51
N LEU A 172 4.53 -12.62 -4.30
CA LEU A 172 4.29 -11.21 -3.97
C LEU A 172 3.22 -10.56 -4.87
N ASP A 173 2.63 -11.33 -5.79
CA ASP A 173 1.63 -10.85 -6.75
C ASP A 173 0.33 -10.39 -6.07
N MET A 174 -0.13 -11.13 -5.04
CA MET A 174 -1.44 -10.91 -4.42
C MET A 174 -1.37 -10.35 -2.98
N ILE A 175 -0.25 -9.74 -2.60
CA ILE A 175 -0.15 -9.11 -1.27
C ILE A 175 -1.02 -7.86 -1.20
N HIS A 176 -1.53 -7.55 -0.01
CA HIS A 176 -2.39 -6.38 0.18
C HIS A 176 -1.59 -5.18 0.68
N VAL A 177 -1.06 -4.39 -0.25
CA VAL A 177 -0.40 -3.12 0.07
C VAL A 177 -1.43 -1.99 0.09
N ILE A 178 -1.56 -1.32 1.24
CA ILE A 178 -2.53 -0.23 1.44
C ILE A 178 -1.91 1.16 1.27
N ALA A 179 -0.59 1.26 1.41
CA ALA A 179 0.16 2.49 1.17
C ALA A 179 1.62 2.17 0.84
N LYS A 180 2.25 3.02 0.02
CA LYS A 180 3.68 2.94 -0.27
C LYS A 180 4.27 4.34 -0.49
N ALA A 181 5.51 4.52 -0.08
CA ALA A 181 6.22 5.79 -0.21
C ALA A 181 7.75 5.59 -0.34
N ASP A 182 8.39 6.38 -1.18
CA ASP A 182 9.84 6.53 -1.30
C ASP A 182 10.26 7.85 -0.66
N PHE A 183 11.08 7.73 0.38
CA PHE A 183 11.65 8.83 1.15
C PHE A 183 13.08 9.16 0.71
N VAL A 184 13.71 8.30 -0.09
CA VAL A 184 15.05 8.48 -0.65
C VAL A 184 15.01 9.46 -1.82
N PHE A 185 14.02 9.31 -2.70
CA PHE A 185 13.80 10.18 -3.86
C PHE A 185 12.41 10.85 -3.77
N PRO A 186 12.19 11.74 -2.77
CA PRO A 186 10.86 12.30 -2.55
C PRO A 186 10.54 13.41 -3.55
N ASP A 187 9.37 13.33 -4.18
CA ASP A 187 8.85 14.36 -5.06
C ASP A 187 8.86 15.76 -4.42
N THR A 188 9.08 16.78 -5.24
CA THR A 188 8.98 18.18 -4.82
C THR A 188 7.79 18.84 -5.49
N ILE A 189 6.90 19.42 -4.67
CA ILE A 189 5.78 20.22 -5.13
C ILE A 189 6.07 21.67 -4.77
N VAL A 190 6.13 22.56 -5.77
CA VAL A 190 6.20 23.99 -5.52
C VAL A 190 4.77 24.52 -5.32
N HIS A 191 4.50 25.07 -4.14
CA HIS A 191 3.23 25.71 -3.81
C HIS A 191 3.50 27.10 -3.23
N ASP A 192 2.95 28.14 -3.87
CA ASP A 192 3.09 29.55 -3.44
C ASP A 192 4.53 30.04 -3.22
N GLY A 193 5.51 29.44 -3.92
CA GLY A 193 6.93 29.78 -3.82
C GLY A 193 7.71 28.94 -2.80
N ASP A 194 7.01 28.11 -2.02
CA ASP A 194 7.62 27.15 -1.10
C ASP A 194 7.74 25.77 -1.75
N THR A 195 8.89 25.13 -1.57
CA THR A 195 9.10 23.74 -1.99
C THR A 195 8.63 22.80 -0.88
N ILE A 196 7.55 22.08 -1.14
CA ILE A 196 7.03 21.03 -0.27
C ILE A 196 7.62 19.70 -0.74
N ILE A 197 8.35 19.02 0.15
CA ILE A 197 8.85 17.67 -0.11
C ILE A 197 7.74 16.68 0.25
N VAL A 198 7.23 15.94 -0.72
CA VAL A 198 6.26 14.86 -0.51
C VAL A 198 6.92 13.53 -0.86
N PRO A 199 6.69 12.46 -0.08
CA PRO A 199 7.21 11.15 -0.47
C PRO A 199 6.63 10.71 -1.81
N ASP A 200 7.45 10.16 -2.70
CA ASP A 200 6.99 9.62 -3.98
C ASP A 200 6.23 8.31 -3.71
N THR A 201 5.20 7.99 -4.48
CA THR A 201 4.47 6.72 -4.35
C THR A 201 5.12 5.56 -5.10
N ILE A 202 6.25 5.80 -5.77
CA ILE A 202 7.03 4.79 -6.51
C ILE A 202 8.10 4.19 -5.58
N VAL A 203 8.00 2.90 -5.25
CA VAL A 203 8.97 2.18 -4.38
C VAL A 203 9.76 1.10 -5.11
N SER A 204 9.61 1.05 -6.44
CA SER A 204 10.28 0.15 -7.37
C SER A 204 10.49 0.86 -8.70
N TYR A 205 11.70 0.81 -9.25
CA TYR A 205 12.03 1.39 -10.54
C TYR A 205 12.45 0.26 -11.49
N GLU A 206 11.89 0.20 -12.70
CA GLU A 206 12.21 -0.84 -13.68
C GLU A 206 13.55 -0.55 -14.37
N GLN A 207 14.31 -1.61 -14.69
CA GLN A 207 15.52 -1.49 -15.49
C GLN A 207 15.19 -1.00 -16.91
N GLY A 208 15.66 0.21 -17.26
CA GLY A 208 15.65 0.72 -18.63
C GLY A 208 14.55 1.73 -18.98
N GLU A 209 13.69 2.12 -18.02
CA GLU A 209 12.83 3.28 -18.20
C GLU A 209 13.69 4.55 -18.18
N ASP A 210 13.80 5.24 -19.33
CA ASP A 210 14.62 6.44 -19.49
C ASP A 210 13.95 7.62 -18.76
N TYR A 211 14.15 7.73 -17.45
CA TYR A 211 13.66 8.84 -16.61
C TYR A 211 14.40 10.18 -16.88
N ARG A 212 14.91 10.38 -18.11
CA ARG A 212 15.60 11.61 -18.54
C ARG A 212 14.68 12.83 -18.62
N GLU A 213 13.36 12.65 -18.69
CA GLU A 213 12.39 13.75 -18.84
C GLU A 213 11.59 14.09 -17.56
N GLY A 214 11.91 13.48 -16.40
CA GLY A 214 11.24 13.74 -15.11
C GLY A 214 12.10 14.48 -14.07
N THR A 215 11.51 14.71 -12.88
CA THR A 215 12.10 15.44 -11.72
C THR A 215 13.47 14.90 -11.25
N TYR A 216 13.83 13.68 -11.65
CA TYR A 216 15.12 13.04 -11.38
C TYR A 216 15.82 12.59 -12.68
N PRO A 217 16.47 13.51 -13.42
CA PRO A 217 17.25 13.11 -14.59
C PRO A 217 18.36 12.13 -14.16
N ASN A 218 18.46 11.00 -14.86
CA ASN A 218 19.46 9.93 -14.69
C ASN A 218 19.26 8.93 -13.53
N CYS A 219 18.03 8.47 -13.28
CA CYS A 219 17.79 7.25 -12.49
C CYS A 219 18.09 6.01 -13.34
N TYR A 220 19.20 5.31 -13.04
CA TYR A 220 19.58 4.04 -13.65
C TYR A 220 19.88 3.01 -12.56
N ALA A 221 19.82 1.73 -12.90
CA ALA A 221 20.35 0.68 -12.03
C ALA A 221 21.89 0.82 -11.88
N PRO A 222 22.45 0.61 -10.67
CA PRO A 222 21.77 0.19 -9.45
C PRO A 222 21.22 1.34 -8.58
N PHE A 223 21.57 2.60 -8.88
CA PHE A 223 21.26 3.78 -8.06
C PHE A 223 19.80 3.91 -7.62
N CYS A 224 18.84 3.68 -8.51
CA CYS A 224 17.41 3.73 -8.14
C CYS A 224 16.72 2.35 -8.11
N CYS A 225 17.29 1.34 -8.78
CA CYS A 225 16.74 -0.02 -8.87
C CYS A 225 17.36 -0.93 -7.80
N GLN A 226 17.11 -0.62 -6.52
CA GLN A 226 17.72 -1.29 -5.36
C GLN A 226 16.69 -2.00 -4.47
N THR A 227 15.81 -2.77 -5.10
CA THR A 227 14.62 -3.40 -4.48
C THR A 227 14.92 -4.75 -3.82
N ASP A 228 16.10 -5.35 -4.05
CA ASP A 228 16.38 -6.74 -3.69
C ASP A 228 16.19 -7.04 -2.19
N HIS A 229 16.79 -6.24 -1.31
CA HIS A 229 16.76 -6.50 0.12
C HIS A 229 15.35 -6.35 0.71
N GLY A 230 14.68 -5.23 0.43
CA GLY A 230 13.30 -5.02 0.88
C GLY A 230 12.31 -6.03 0.31
N THR A 231 12.50 -6.48 -0.93
CA THR A 231 11.69 -7.54 -1.54
C THR A 231 11.89 -8.88 -0.81
N MET A 232 13.13 -9.21 -0.44
CA MET A 232 13.42 -10.42 0.36
C MET A 232 12.76 -10.35 1.74
N VAL A 233 12.89 -9.24 2.46
CA VAL A 233 12.27 -9.04 3.78
C VAL A 233 10.74 -9.11 3.68
N LEU A 234 10.16 -8.39 2.72
CA LEU A 234 8.73 -8.41 2.45
C LEU A 234 8.23 -9.82 2.15
N SER A 235 9.01 -10.63 1.39
CA SER A 235 8.62 -12.01 1.10
C SER A 235 8.44 -12.86 2.35
N ILE A 236 9.34 -12.75 3.33
CA ILE A 236 9.27 -13.55 4.57
C ILE A 236 7.99 -13.21 5.36
N LEU A 237 7.53 -11.97 5.29
CA LEU A 237 6.30 -11.53 5.94
C LEU A 237 5.05 -11.83 5.12
N ALA A 238 4.99 -11.31 3.90
CA ALA A 238 3.79 -11.19 3.08
C ALA A 238 3.60 -12.33 2.08
N GLY A 239 4.69 -13.03 1.74
CA GLY A 239 4.74 -13.90 0.59
C GLY A 239 3.69 -15.02 0.64
N TYR A 240 3.04 -15.27 -0.48
CA TYR A 240 2.01 -16.28 -0.59
C TYR A 240 1.99 -16.94 -1.96
N ALA A 241 2.61 -18.12 -2.04
CA ALA A 241 2.55 -19.05 -3.15
C ALA A 241 2.17 -20.43 -2.59
N ALA A 242 0.89 -20.79 -2.68
CA ALA A 242 0.36 -21.99 -2.06
C ALA A 242 1.14 -23.26 -2.46
N GLY A 243 1.61 -24.01 -1.46
CA GLY A 243 2.39 -25.23 -1.67
C GLY A 243 3.88 -25.02 -1.94
N SER A 244 4.32 -23.77 -2.11
CA SER A 244 5.71 -23.42 -2.45
C SER A 244 6.36 -22.53 -1.39
N PHE A 245 5.65 -21.50 -0.95
CA PHE A 245 6.20 -20.47 -0.08
C PHE A 245 5.08 -19.69 0.62
N ILE A 246 5.10 -19.63 1.95
CA ILE A 246 4.09 -18.91 2.73
C ILE A 246 4.79 -18.17 3.86
N GLY A 247 4.72 -16.84 3.83
CA GLY A 247 5.25 -15.94 4.83
C GLY A 247 4.44 -15.93 6.12
N VAL A 248 4.98 -15.27 7.13
CA VAL A 248 4.46 -15.27 8.50
C VAL A 248 3.08 -14.60 8.64
N ALA A 249 2.86 -13.53 7.88
CA ALA A 249 1.70 -12.66 8.02
C ALA A 249 1.03 -12.38 6.66
N PHE A 250 0.95 -13.42 5.81
CA PHE A 250 0.46 -13.35 4.43
C PHE A 250 -0.96 -12.78 4.23
N GLY A 251 -1.73 -12.57 5.31
CA GLY A 251 -3.04 -11.94 5.29
C GLY A 251 -3.10 -10.53 5.90
N ALA A 252 -1.97 -9.93 6.27
CA ALA A 252 -1.88 -8.57 6.81
C ALA A 252 -2.02 -7.50 5.71
N ASP A 253 -2.27 -6.26 6.15
CA ASP A 253 -2.21 -5.06 5.31
C ASP A 253 -0.81 -4.46 5.39
N TYR A 254 -0.17 -4.16 4.26
CA TYR A 254 1.21 -3.69 4.22
C TYR A 254 1.33 -2.21 3.89
N ILE A 255 2.22 -1.53 4.61
CA ILE A 255 2.67 -0.16 4.38
C ILE A 255 4.15 -0.24 4.04
N LEU A 256 4.54 0.18 2.84
CA LEU A 256 5.91 0.00 2.34
C LEU A 256 6.63 1.34 2.27
N ALA A 257 7.74 1.48 3.00
CA ALA A 257 8.56 2.69 2.97
C ALA A 257 9.95 2.36 2.45
N LYS A 258 10.35 3.02 1.35
CA LYS A 258 11.74 2.99 0.91
C LYS A 258 12.51 4.08 1.63
N THR A 259 13.46 3.69 2.46
CA THR A 259 14.24 4.59 3.33
C THR A 259 15.74 4.55 3.03
N GLU A 260 16.21 3.46 2.43
CA GLU A 260 17.64 3.19 2.21
C GLU A 260 18.08 3.47 0.78
N GLN A 261 19.27 4.08 0.68
CA GLN A 261 20.02 4.23 -0.55
C GLN A 261 21.30 3.39 -0.48
N VAL A 262 21.24 2.16 -0.96
CA VAL A 262 22.36 1.22 -1.03
C VAL A 262 23.49 1.69 -1.95
N TYR A 263 23.18 2.38 -3.07
CA TYR A 263 24.16 2.75 -4.09
C TYR A 263 24.22 4.24 -4.40
N ASP A 264 25.42 4.76 -4.71
CA ASP A 264 25.60 6.07 -5.36
C ASP A 264 25.36 6.01 -6.88
N ARG A 265 25.55 7.15 -7.57
CA ARG A 265 25.34 7.25 -9.03
C ARG A 265 26.40 6.50 -9.82
N GLU A 266 27.55 6.23 -9.21
CA GLU A 266 28.68 5.51 -9.76
C GLU A 266 28.59 4.00 -9.50
N GLY A 267 27.62 3.56 -8.68
CA GLY A 267 27.36 2.17 -8.32
C GLY A 267 28.16 1.65 -7.13
N HIS A 268 28.77 2.53 -6.33
CA HIS A 268 29.42 2.14 -5.07
C HIS A 268 28.40 2.01 -3.94
N HIS A 269 28.67 1.10 -3.00
CA HIS A 269 27.88 1.00 -1.79
C HIS A 269 28.03 2.26 -0.93
N VAL A 270 26.90 2.78 -0.42
CA VAL A 270 26.86 3.93 0.47
C VAL A 270 26.07 3.66 1.73
N GLU A 271 26.42 4.41 2.78
CA GLU A 271 25.72 4.46 4.06
C GLU A 271 25.65 5.94 4.45
N LEU A 272 24.46 6.52 4.41
CA LEU A 272 24.26 7.97 4.42
C LEU A 272 23.48 8.40 5.65
N LYS A 273 23.97 9.43 6.35
CA LYS A 273 23.29 9.95 7.55
C LYS A 273 21.83 10.36 7.30
N VAL A 274 21.51 10.78 6.08
CA VAL A 274 20.15 11.16 5.65
C VAL A 274 19.15 9.98 5.68
N GLU A 275 19.63 8.74 5.69
CA GLU A 275 18.77 7.56 5.79
C GLU A 275 18.03 7.52 7.14
N GLU A 276 18.64 8.03 8.22
CA GLU A 276 17.93 8.23 9.49
C GLU A 276 16.78 9.23 9.34
N ASP A 277 16.98 10.35 8.65
CA ASP A 277 15.92 11.33 8.42
C ASP A 277 14.78 10.72 7.59
N ASN A 278 15.13 9.92 6.59
CA ASN A 278 14.15 9.20 5.77
C ASN A 278 13.34 8.21 6.60
N TRP A 279 14.01 7.45 7.47
CA TRP A 279 13.38 6.50 8.37
C TRP A 279 12.42 7.18 9.35
N ILE A 280 12.84 8.29 9.96
CA ILE A 280 12.03 9.05 10.91
C ILE A 280 10.76 9.57 10.22
N ARG A 281 10.89 10.12 9.00
CA ARG A 281 9.76 10.58 8.20
C ARG A 281 8.84 9.43 7.80
N ALA A 282 9.40 8.28 7.45
CA ALA A 282 8.64 7.07 7.18
C ALA A 282 7.86 6.58 8.40
N MET A 283 8.46 6.67 9.59
CA MET A 283 7.82 6.28 10.84
C MET A 283 6.62 7.18 11.17
N GLU A 284 6.79 8.51 11.09
CA GLU A 284 5.68 9.46 11.27
C GLU A 284 4.56 9.23 10.24
N TRP A 285 4.93 8.99 8.99
CA TRP A 285 3.98 8.69 7.92
C TRP A 285 3.22 7.38 8.19
N ALA A 286 3.90 6.30 8.55
CA ALA A 286 3.27 5.01 8.81
C ALA A 286 2.37 5.06 10.07
N GLU A 287 2.79 5.78 11.12
CA GLU A 287 1.96 6.04 12.31
C GLU A 287 0.67 6.78 11.92
N SER A 288 0.76 7.80 11.07
CA SER A 288 -0.42 8.54 10.59
C SER A 288 -1.41 7.68 9.79
N LEU A 289 -0.94 6.58 9.20
CA LEU A 289 -1.75 5.59 8.50
C LEU A 289 -2.35 4.52 9.43
N GLY A 290 -1.98 4.55 10.71
CA GLY A 290 -2.39 3.61 11.75
C GLY A 290 -1.70 2.26 11.61
N VAL A 291 -0.38 2.25 11.43
CA VAL A 291 0.45 1.04 11.49
C VAL A 291 0.42 0.43 12.90
N ASP A 292 0.38 -0.90 13.01
CA ASP A 292 0.43 -1.61 14.29
C ASP A 292 1.84 -2.09 14.63
N VAL A 293 2.55 -2.58 13.61
CA VAL A 293 3.91 -3.13 13.72
C VAL A 293 4.77 -2.58 12.60
N VAL A 294 5.98 -2.10 12.90
CA VAL A 294 7.01 -1.78 11.92
C VAL A 294 8.12 -2.82 12.00
N SER A 295 8.47 -3.42 10.86
CA SER A 295 9.64 -4.27 10.69
C SER A 295 10.66 -3.52 9.85
N SER A 296 11.85 -3.31 10.40
CA SER A 296 12.92 -2.55 9.75
C SER A 296 14.23 -3.33 9.85
N SER A 297 14.79 -3.71 8.70
CA SER A 297 16.00 -4.54 8.62
C SER A 297 17.25 -3.68 8.37
N VAL A 298 17.34 -2.56 9.08
CA VAL A 298 18.42 -1.56 8.98
C VAL A 298 19.11 -1.42 10.35
N GLY A 299 20.34 -0.93 10.34
CA GLY A 299 21.08 -0.67 11.57
C GLY A 299 22.24 0.29 11.34
N TYR A 300 22.30 1.37 12.11
CA TYR A 300 23.25 2.47 11.91
C TYR A 300 24.23 2.63 13.06
N ARG A 301 25.49 2.81 12.69
CA ARG A 301 26.55 3.30 13.57
C ARG A 301 27.53 4.15 12.80
N ASP A 302 28.05 3.61 11.69
CA ASP A 302 29.09 4.24 10.89
C ASP A 302 28.48 4.79 9.60
N PHE A 303 28.79 6.05 9.27
CA PHE A 303 28.35 6.71 8.03
C PHE A 303 29.55 7.17 7.21
N GLN A 304 29.36 7.33 5.89
CA GLN A 304 30.44 7.76 4.99
C GLN A 304 30.96 9.18 5.27
N ASP A 305 30.14 10.06 5.82
CA ASP A 305 30.49 11.46 6.10
C ASP A 305 31.18 11.68 7.45
N THR A 306 31.58 10.61 8.14
CA THR A 306 32.20 10.60 9.48
C THR A 306 31.31 11.11 10.63
N THR A 307 30.00 11.31 10.40
CA THR A 307 29.02 11.67 11.44
C THR A 307 28.44 10.45 12.18
N GLY A 308 29.21 9.36 12.19
CA GLY A 308 28.89 8.12 12.90
C GLY A 308 28.74 8.31 14.40
N TYR A 309 28.03 7.36 15.01
CA TYR A 309 27.87 7.25 16.44
C TYR A 309 29.08 6.56 17.07
N SER A 310 29.54 7.09 18.20
CA SER A 310 30.52 6.41 19.02
C SER A 310 29.85 5.26 19.78
N TYR A 311 30.66 4.35 20.31
CA TYR A 311 30.17 3.28 21.19
C TYR A 311 29.35 3.81 22.38
N ALA A 312 29.71 4.97 22.93
CA ALA A 312 29.02 5.59 24.06
C ALA A 312 27.64 6.17 23.67
N ASP A 313 27.42 6.40 22.37
CA ASP A 313 26.16 6.92 21.85
C ASP A 313 25.14 5.78 21.56
N MET A 314 25.57 4.51 21.60
CA MET A 314 24.68 3.33 21.50
C MET A 314 24.05 3.03 22.86
N ASP A 315 23.35 4.02 23.40
CA ASP A 315 22.81 4.05 24.77
C ASP A 315 21.28 4.00 24.84
N GLY A 316 20.62 3.78 23.71
CA GLY A 316 19.15 3.75 23.59
C GLY A 316 18.50 5.13 23.59
N ARG A 317 19.28 6.22 23.66
CA ARG A 317 18.76 7.57 23.92
C ARG A 317 19.41 8.67 23.08
N THR A 318 20.52 8.40 22.42
CA THR A 318 21.30 9.41 21.70
C THR A 318 21.02 9.43 20.20
N ALA A 319 20.94 8.25 19.56
CA ALA A 319 20.70 8.18 18.13
C ALA A 319 19.30 8.67 17.77
N LEU A 320 19.19 9.47 16.70
CA LEU A 320 17.94 10.15 16.34
C LEU A 320 16.88 9.14 15.95
N ILE A 321 17.29 8.11 15.19
CA ILE A 321 16.41 7.02 14.81
C ILE A 321 15.91 6.23 16.03
N THR A 322 16.72 6.04 17.07
CA THR A 322 16.31 5.37 18.31
C THR A 322 15.27 6.18 19.07
N ILE A 323 15.49 7.50 19.20
CA ILE A 323 14.51 8.40 19.81
C ILE A 323 13.17 8.35 19.06
N ALA A 324 13.20 8.27 17.72
CA ALA A 324 11.99 8.16 16.91
C ALA A 324 11.30 6.79 17.07
N ALA A 325 12.05 5.70 17.14
CA ALA A 325 11.53 4.36 17.43
C ALA A 325 10.83 4.31 18.79
N GLU A 326 11.46 4.84 19.83
CA GLU A 326 10.86 4.96 21.17
C GLU A 326 9.61 5.85 21.19
N SER A 327 9.61 6.91 20.38
CA SER A 327 8.45 7.78 20.19
C SER A 327 7.28 7.03 19.53
N ALA A 328 7.55 6.19 18.52
CA ALA A 328 6.53 5.34 17.90
C ALA A 328 6.00 4.28 18.89
N TYR A 329 6.89 3.65 19.67
CA TYR A 329 6.52 2.70 20.72
C TYR A 329 5.62 3.33 21.79
N ALA A 330 5.94 4.54 22.25
CA ALA A 330 5.11 5.29 23.19
C ALA A 330 3.70 5.59 22.66
N ARG A 331 3.48 5.54 21.34
CA ARG A 331 2.18 5.70 20.67
C ARG A 331 1.46 4.37 20.40
N GLY A 332 2.05 3.25 20.81
CA GLY A 332 1.46 1.92 20.68
C GLY A 332 1.84 1.17 19.41
N VAL A 333 2.83 1.65 18.65
CA VAL A 333 3.39 0.93 17.50
C VAL A 333 4.49 -0.02 17.99
N ILE A 334 4.43 -1.30 17.63
CA ILE A 334 5.54 -2.22 17.91
C ILE A 334 6.62 -2.00 16.86
N VAL A 335 7.83 -1.63 17.27
CA VAL A 335 8.98 -1.47 16.37
C VAL A 335 9.89 -2.68 16.53
N VAL A 336 10.16 -3.37 15.42
CA VAL A 336 11.03 -4.55 15.35
C VAL A 336 12.19 -4.24 14.42
N ASN A 337 13.38 -4.08 15.00
CA ASN A 337 14.59 -3.75 14.26
C ASN A 337 15.65 -4.85 14.33
N ALA A 338 16.44 -4.94 13.25
CA ALA A 338 17.63 -5.78 13.24
C ALA A 338 18.71 -5.21 14.17
N MET A 339 19.41 -6.07 14.89
CA MET A 339 20.44 -5.66 15.87
C MET A 339 21.79 -5.25 15.25
N GLY A 340 21.91 -5.31 13.91
CA GLY A 340 23.17 -5.16 13.18
C GLY A 340 23.88 -6.49 12.92
N ASN A 341 24.68 -6.53 11.85
CA ASN A 341 25.50 -7.68 11.47
C ASN A 341 26.98 -7.37 11.70
N VAL A 342 27.70 -8.31 12.29
CA VAL A 342 29.14 -8.17 12.53
C VAL A 342 29.93 -8.71 11.35
N SER A 343 30.82 -7.91 10.78
CA SER A 343 31.83 -8.39 9.83
C SER A 343 33.17 -8.60 10.53
N GLY A 344 33.66 -9.84 10.57
CA GLY A 344 34.99 -10.18 11.10
C GLY A 344 34.99 -10.99 12.39
N ASP A 345 36.19 -11.27 12.92
CA ASP A 345 36.42 -12.16 14.07
C ASP A 345 36.30 -11.44 15.43
N VAL A 346 36.04 -10.13 15.43
CA VAL A 346 35.89 -9.34 16.67
C VAL A 346 34.41 -9.24 16.99
N PRO A 347 33.95 -9.66 18.18
CA PRO A 347 32.58 -9.48 18.59
C PRO A 347 32.22 -8.00 18.57
N GLU A 348 31.11 -7.66 17.94
CA GLU A 348 30.49 -6.36 18.12
C GLU A 348 30.11 -6.20 19.59
N THR A 349 30.48 -5.06 20.19
CA THR A 349 30.30 -4.85 21.62
C THR A 349 29.02 -4.08 21.94
N SER A 350 28.34 -3.53 20.93
CA SER A 350 27.10 -2.75 21.07
C SER A 350 26.03 -3.16 20.07
N ILE A 351 24.76 -3.07 20.45
CA ILE A 351 23.65 -3.12 19.49
C ILE A 351 23.61 -1.77 18.78
N VAL A 352 23.39 -1.76 17.46
CA VAL A 352 23.36 -0.52 16.66
C VAL A 352 21.97 0.13 16.67
N ALA A 353 21.91 1.42 16.37
CA ALA A 353 20.66 2.15 16.31
C ALA A 353 19.77 1.68 15.14
N PRO A 354 18.44 1.59 15.29
CA PRO A 354 17.65 1.93 16.48
C PRO A 354 17.48 0.77 17.50
N ALA A 355 18.09 -0.39 17.28
CA ALA A 355 17.91 -1.56 18.14
C ALA A 355 18.60 -1.43 19.52
N ASP A 356 19.35 -0.35 19.75
CA ASP A 356 19.93 0.00 21.05
C ASP A 356 18.91 0.55 22.06
N GLY A 357 17.68 0.87 21.60
CA GLY A 357 16.54 1.40 22.37
C GLY A 357 15.70 0.38 23.12
#